data_AF-A0ABD3A1Q8-F1
#
_entry.id   AF-A0ABD3A1Q8-F1
#
_cell.length_a   1.000
_cell.length_b   1.000
_cell.length_c   1.000
_cell.angle_alpha   90.00
_cell.angle_beta   90.00
_cell.angle_gamma   90.00
#
_symmetry.space_group_name_H-M   'P 1'
#
loop_
_entity.id
_entity.type
_entity.pdbx_description
1 polymer ?
#
loop_
_entity_poly.entity_id
_entity_poly.type
_entity_poly.pdbx_seq_one_letter_code
_entity_poly.pdbx_strand_id
1 'polypeptide(L)'
;MQMDLNDIEIVFNNMIQLDVINARARYSISFGGTFPDIFLSQVKDDCLPTATPSSDITSLTSHPSKRNWTLYLPKAYHPLLVQQHRQKLMKAMKNVSDATAEIRRRKRGSMAEKKEIDLGISSLEMQVAELKKAPPVPIDVFVAQNTRVIMITGPNTGGKTICLKTVGLAAMMAKSGLYVLASEPVKIPWFDFVFADIGDEQSLTQSLSTFSGHLKQISEILSQSTGLSLVLLDEVGAGTNPLEGAALGMSLLESFAEAGPLLTMATTHHGELKTLKYSNKAFENACMEFDEMNLKPTFRILWGVPGRSNAINIAERLGIPNAILDNARELYGAASAEINEIIVEMERFKQNFHKQIHEAQHYLILSKNLYRNLRLTNTKVIEHRINQIYEMSQEISKAAASARSMLHEKVRQCRKAPKDRQLASAVKTSEHTFTSVDLPSTPGRSETSMITETVTANSIRQPVSGTAEKKVEIPKEGDMVLVPSLNKKALVLKVEPSKGEIVVQGGNMKLKLKLVDIN
;
A
#
# COMPACT_ATOMS: atom_id res chain seq x y z
N MET A 1 39.72 0.35 45.76
CA MET A 1 40.33 0.56 44.43
C MET A 1 39.74 -0.34 43.34
N GLN A 2 39.69 -1.66 43.51
CA GLN A 2 39.23 -2.56 42.44
C GLN A 2 37.70 -2.57 42.24
N MET A 3 36.91 -2.34 43.30
CA MET A 3 35.46 -2.06 43.16
C MET A 3 35.22 -0.75 42.41
N ASP A 4 35.93 0.32 42.78
CA ASP A 4 35.78 1.65 42.19
C ASP A 4 36.08 1.66 40.68
N LEU A 5 37.03 0.83 40.23
CA LEU A 5 37.32 0.62 38.81
C LEU A 5 36.16 -0.07 38.08
N ASN A 6 35.55 -1.09 38.67
CA ASN A 6 34.37 -1.75 38.10
C ASN A 6 33.17 -0.80 38.03
N ASP A 7 32.95 0.01 39.07
CA ASP A 7 31.87 1.01 39.10
C ASP A 7 32.06 2.09 38.02
N ILE A 8 33.30 2.54 37.81
CA ILE A 8 33.67 3.45 36.71
C ILE A 8 33.40 2.79 35.35
N GLU A 9 33.78 1.52 35.15
CA GLU A 9 33.53 0.79 33.91
C GLU A 9 32.03 0.61 33.62
N ILE A 10 31.22 0.30 34.66
CA ILE A 10 29.76 0.22 34.55
C ILE A 10 29.17 1.58 34.14
N VAL A 11 29.59 2.67 34.77
CA VAL A 11 29.14 4.03 34.42
C VAL A 11 29.54 4.39 32.98
N PHE A 12 30.76 4.06 32.55
CA PHE A 12 31.24 4.35 31.21
C PHE A 12 30.49 3.55 30.13
N ASN A 13 30.25 2.25 30.36
CA ASN A 13 29.45 1.41 29.48
C ASN A 13 27.99 1.91 29.37
N ASN A 14 27.37 2.32 30.48
CA ASN A 14 26.04 2.93 30.47
C ASN A 14 26.01 4.26 29.70
N MET A 15 27.05 5.09 29.83
CA MET A 15 27.17 6.34 29.08
C MET A 15 27.31 6.10 27.57
N ILE A 16 28.10 5.10 27.15
CA ILE A 16 28.20 4.67 25.75
C ILE A 16 26.84 4.20 25.22
N GLN A 17 26.12 3.36 25.96
CA GLN A 17 24.79 2.88 25.54
C GLN A 17 23.80 4.04 25.34
N LEU A 18 23.77 5.01 26.28
CA LEU A 18 22.91 6.18 26.17
C LEU A 18 23.26 7.06 24.95
N ASP A 19 24.54 7.30 24.66
CA ASP A 19 24.91 8.09 23.49
C ASP A 19 24.64 7.34 22.18
N VAL A 20 24.83 6.01 22.13
CA VAL A 20 24.45 5.17 20.97
C VAL A 20 22.94 5.24 20.72
N ILE A 21 22.11 5.16 21.77
CA ILE A 21 20.65 5.30 21.65
C ILE A 21 20.27 6.71 21.15
N ASN A 22 20.87 7.74 21.73
CA ASN A 22 20.70 9.15 21.35
C ASN A 22 21.10 9.40 19.88
N ALA A 23 22.23 8.85 19.42
CA ALA A 23 22.69 8.94 18.04
C ALA A 23 21.73 8.23 17.06
N ARG A 24 21.24 7.03 17.40
CA ARG A 24 20.23 6.30 16.61
C ARG A 24 18.92 7.08 16.50
N ALA A 25 18.46 7.68 17.59
CA ALA A 25 17.26 8.52 17.62
C ALA A 25 17.43 9.81 16.78
N ARG A 26 18.56 10.52 16.95
CA ARG A 26 18.90 11.72 16.15
C ARG A 26 18.99 11.42 14.65
N TYR A 27 19.57 10.27 14.28
CA TYR A 27 19.59 9.80 12.90
C TYR A 27 18.17 9.60 12.35
N SER A 28 17.32 8.87 13.10
CA SER A 28 15.93 8.61 12.71
C SER A 28 15.13 9.90 12.48
N ILE A 29 15.15 10.81 13.47
CA ILE A 29 14.45 12.10 13.42
C ILE A 29 14.97 12.96 12.26
N SER A 30 16.29 12.95 12.02
CA SER A 30 16.88 13.69 10.91
C SER A 30 16.43 13.17 9.55
N PHE A 31 16.47 11.86 9.32
CA PHE A 31 16.25 11.26 8.00
C PHE A 31 14.81 10.78 7.72
N GLY A 32 13.92 10.78 8.73
CA GLY A 32 12.56 10.27 8.59
C GLY A 32 12.49 8.74 8.60
N GLY A 33 13.27 8.11 9.47
CA GLY A 33 13.30 6.65 9.60
C GLY A 33 12.09 6.09 10.33
N THR A 34 11.67 4.88 9.94
CA THR A 34 10.63 4.09 10.61
C THR A 34 11.26 3.00 11.50
N PHE A 35 10.56 2.61 12.56
CA PHE A 35 10.98 1.50 13.41
C PHE A 35 10.69 0.17 12.69
N PRO A 36 11.69 -0.73 12.53
CA PRO A 36 11.47 -2.01 11.88
C PRO A 36 10.81 -3.03 12.83
N ASP A 37 9.77 -3.69 12.35
CA ASP A 37 9.21 -4.88 12.98
C ASP A 37 10.08 -6.10 12.61
N ILE A 38 10.96 -6.47 13.54
CA ILE A 38 11.93 -7.55 13.36
C ILE A 38 11.39 -8.84 13.95
N PHE A 39 11.25 -9.88 13.12
CA PHE A 39 10.72 -11.17 13.52
C PHE A 39 11.67 -12.31 13.14
N LEU A 40 11.73 -13.37 13.95
CA LEU A 40 12.48 -14.57 13.59
C LEU A 40 11.60 -15.44 12.67
N SER A 41 12.13 -15.84 11.52
CA SER A 41 11.36 -16.67 10.58
C SER A 41 11.19 -18.07 11.15
N GLN A 42 9.95 -18.56 11.23
CA GLN A 42 9.69 -19.96 11.58
C GLN A 42 10.08 -20.83 10.38
N VAL A 43 11.33 -21.31 10.40
CA VAL A 43 11.73 -22.47 9.60
C VAL A 43 10.84 -23.63 10.05
N LYS A 44 10.10 -24.21 9.10
CA LYS A 44 9.40 -25.47 9.34
C LYS A 44 10.40 -26.61 9.21
N ASP A 45 10.91 -27.07 10.34
CA ASP A 45 11.43 -28.43 10.41
C ASP A 45 10.22 -29.38 10.31
N ASP A 46 10.00 -29.98 9.13
CA ASP A 46 9.00 -31.04 8.93
C ASP A 46 9.54 -32.37 9.53
N CYS A 47 9.92 -32.33 10.81
CA CYS A 47 10.40 -33.45 11.62
C CYS A 47 9.89 -33.33 13.07
N LEU A 48 9.12 -34.35 13.49
CA LEU A 48 8.52 -34.59 14.83
C LEU A 48 7.19 -33.88 15.15
N PRO A 49 6.15 -34.63 15.59
CA PRO A 49 4.91 -34.10 16.15
C PRO A 49 4.98 -33.93 17.69
N THR A 50 3.90 -33.36 18.26
CA THR A 50 3.68 -32.99 19.68
C THR A 50 4.29 -31.63 20.09
N ALA A 51 3.68 -30.79 20.95
CA ALA A 51 2.43 -30.92 21.72
C ALA A 51 1.61 -29.60 21.82
N THR A 52 0.30 -29.74 22.08
CA THR A 52 -0.66 -28.80 22.74
C THR A 52 -0.56 -27.27 22.55
N PRO A 53 -1.64 -26.58 22.13
CA PRO A 53 -1.70 -25.11 22.08
C PRO A 53 -2.01 -24.47 23.44
N SER A 54 -1.37 -23.34 23.76
CA SER A 54 -1.63 -22.55 24.97
C SER A 54 -2.10 -21.12 24.65
N SER A 55 -3.36 -20.84 25.01
CA SER A 55 -3.96 -19.53 25.38
C SER A 55 -3.51 -18.23 24.69
N ASP A 56 -4.50 -17.56 24.11
CA ASP A 56 -4.52 -16.20 23.59
C ASP A 56 -3.67 -15.14 24.31
N ILE A 57 -2.99 -14.30 23.53
CA ILE A 57 -2.74 -12.89 23.87
C ILE A 57 -3.34 -12.02 22.76
N THR A 58 -4.40 -11.29 23.09
CA THR A 58 -5.08 -10.38 22.16
C THR A 58 -4.29 -9.09 21.96
N SER A 59 -3.88 -8.79 20.73
CA SER A 59 -3.41 -7.45 20.33
C SER A 59 -4.22 -6.93 19.14
N LEU A 60 -4.90 -5.80 19.33
CA LEU A 60 -5.75 -5.18 18.30
C LEU A 60 -4.95 -4.20 17.44
N THR A 61 -4.43 -4.65 16.30
CA THR A 61 -4.10 -3.77 15.18
C THR A 61 -4.63 -4.32 13.85
N SER A 62 -5.64 -3.66 13.30
CA SER A 62 -6.33 -4.07 12.07
C SER A 62 -5.54 -3.67 10.82
N HIS A 63 -4.39 -4.32 10.59
CA HIS A 63 -3.61 -4.19 9.37
C HIS A 63 -4.29 -4.90 8.18
N PRO A 64 -4.09 -4.41 6.93
CA PRO A 64 -4.78 -4.95 5.76
C PRO A 64 -4.41 -6.42 5.51
N SER A 65 -5.45 -7.28 5.41
CA SER A 65 -5.44 -8.68 4.95
C SER A 65 -4.13 -9.46 5.10
N LYS A 66 -4.05 -10.42 6.04
CA LYS A 66 -2.89 -11.31 6.30
C LYS A 66 -2.36 -12.01 5.03
N ARG A 67 -1.54 -11.31 4.24
CA ARG A 67 -0.46 -11.88 3.45
C ARG A 67 0.73 -11.98 4.37
N ASN A 68 1.22 -13.18 4.58
CA ASN A 68 2.46 -13.38 5.31
C ASN A 68 3.62 -13.06 4.34
N TRP A 69 4.34 -11.98 4.62
CA TRP A 69 5.51 -11.56 3.85
C TRP A 69 6.78 -12.04 4.56
N THR A 70 7.76 -12.56 3.81
CA THR A 70 9.14 -12.76 4.31
C THR A 70 9.81 -11.42 4.55
N LEU A 71 9.56 -10.45 3.66
CA LEU A 71 10.08 -9.09 3.74
C LEU A 71 9.00 -8.12 3.23
N TYR A 72 8.68 -7.10 4.01
CA TYR A 72 7.74 -6.04 3.65
C TYR A 72 8.42 -4.68 3.88
N LEU A 73 8.88 -4.08 2.78
CA LEU A 73 9.73 -2.89 2.78
C LEU A 73 9.17 -1.85 1.78
N PRO A 74 8.01 -1.24 2.10
CA PRO A 74 7.38 -0.18 1.29
C PRO A 74 8.21 1.11 1.32
N LYS A 75 8.26 1.81 0.19
CA LYS A 75 8.83 3.16 0.03
C LYS A 75 10.18 3.35 0.73
N ALA A 76 11.09 2.39 0.55
CA ALA A 76 12.41 2.41 1.15
C ALA A 76 13.39 3.24 0.32
N TYR A 77 14.20 4.06 1.00
CA TYR A 77 15.20 4.92 0.38
C TYR A 77 16.61 4.41 0.66
N HIS A 78 17.47 4.38 -0.35
CA HIS A 78 18.89 4.07 -0.17
C HIS A 78 19.59 5.14 0.71
N PRO A 79 20.07 4.80 1.94
CA PRO A 79 20.49 5.80 2.92
C PRO A 79 21.57 6.76 2.42
N LEU A 80 22.60 6.22 1.75
CA LEU A 80 23.71 7.02 1.23
C LEU A 80 23.30 7.97 0.09
N LEU A 81 22.25 7.64 -0.69
CA LEU A 81 21.76 8.53 -1.75
C LEU A 81 20.97 9.69 -1.15
N VAL A 82 20.16 9.44 -0.11
CA VAL A 82 19.48 10.51 0.65
C VAL A 82 20.49 11.44 1.33
N GLN A 83 21.55 10.87 1.92
CA GLN A 83 22.64 11.64 2.53
C GLN A 83 23.39 12.49 1.48
N GLN A 84 23.83 11.89 0.36
CA GLN A 84 24.56 12.61 -0.69
C GLN A 84 23.69 13.70 -1.33
N HIS A 85 22.40 13.43 -1.58
CA HIS A 85 21.45 14.42 -2.08
C HIS A 85 21.28 15.59 -1.10
N ARG A 86 21.08 15.32 0.20
CA ARG A 86 21.00 16.37 1.23
C ARG A 86 22.28 17.19 1.32
N GLN A 87 23.46 16.57 1.24
CA GLN A 87 24.74 17.28 1.23
C GLN A 87 24.90 18.18 0.01
N LYS A 88 24.54 17.70 -1.20
CA LYS A 88 24.52 18.49 -2.44
C LYS A 88 23.56 19.70 -2.31
N LEU A 89 22.34 19.47 -1.83
CA LEU A 89 21.32 20.50 -1.67
C LEU A 89 21.70 21.55 -0.61
N MET A 90 22.26 21.14 0.54
CA MET A 90 22.75 22.05 1.57
C MET A 90 23.95 22.88 1.08
N LYS A 91 24.87 22.28 0.29
CA LYS A 91 25.97 23.01 -0.34
C LYS A 91 25.47 24.05 -1.35
N ALA A 92 24.51 23.68 -2.21
CA ALA A 92 23.91 24.60 -3.17
C ALA A 92 23.17 25.76 -2.48
N MET A 93 22.37 25.46 -1.45
CA MET A 93 21.70 26.49 -0.64
C MET A 93 22.69 27.40 0.11
N LYS A 94 23.82 26.86 0.60
CA LYS A 94 24.88 27.68 1.18
C LYS A 94 25.50 28.61 0.13
N ASN A 95 25.81 28.13 -1.08
CA ASN A 95 26.36 28.96 -2.15
C ASN A 95 25.44 30.15 -2.48
N VAL A 96 24.11 29.95 -2.52
CA VAL A 96 23.12 31.05 -2.68
C VAL A 96 23.17 32.01 -1.50
N SER A 97 23.25 31.52 -0.26
CA SER A 97 23.38 32.36 0.95
C SER A 97 24.67 33.19 0.96
N ASP A 98 25.80 32.60 0.57
CA ASP A 98 27.10 33.27 0.54
C ASP A 98 27.13 34.33 -0.59
N ALA A 99 26.58 34.01 -1.78
CA ALA A 99 26.46 34.96 -2.89
C ALA A 99 25.50 36.14 -2.59
N THR A 100 24.33 35.87 -2.01
CA THR A 100 23.38 36.93 -1.60
C THR A 100 23.96 37.81 -0.48
N ALA A 101 24.74 37.24 0.45
CA ALA A 101 25.46 38.02 1.46
C ALA A 101 26.56 38.91 0.85
N GLU A 102 27.27 38.41 -0.16
CA GLU A 102 28.30 39.17 -0.87
C GLU A 102 27.71 40.32 -1.70
N ILE A 103 26.56 40.14 -2.39
CA ILE A 103 25.84 41.28 -2.99
C ILE A 103 25.47 42.33 -1.93
N ARG A 104 24.96 41.91 -0.77
CA ARG A 104 24.58 42.84 0.31
C ARG A 104 25.77 43.68 0.79
N ARG A 105 26.98 43.12 0.83
CA ARG A 105 28.24 43.86 1.09
C ARG A 105 28.61 44.79 -0.06
N ARG A 106 28.52 44.31 -1.31
CA ARG A 106 28.89 45.04 -2.54
C ARG A 106 27.88 46.11 -2.99
N LYS A 107 26.87 46.46 -2.20
CA LYS A 107 25.84 47.46 -2.57
C LYS A 107 26.35 48.90 -2.84
N ARG A 108 27.65 49.17 -2.72
CA ARG A 108 28.32 50.40 -3.20
C ARG A 108 28.89 50.30 -4.64
N GLY A 109 28.71 49.19 -5.34
CA GLY A 109 29.22 48.95 -6.71
C GLY A 109 28.35 49.47 -7.87
N SER A 110 28.86 49.30 -9.09
CA SER A 110 28.32 49.82 -10.36
C SER A 110 26.98 49.21 -10.77
N MET A 111 26.31 49.83 -11.74
CA MET A 111 25.03 49.36 -12.29
C MET A 111 25.20 48.16 -13.24
N ALA A 112 26.36 48.01 -13.87
CA ALA A 112 26.68 46.89 -14.76
C ALA A 112 26.94 45.59 -13.98
N GLU A 113 27.84 45.65 -13.00
CA GLU A 113 28.24 44.53 -12.13
C GLU A 113 27.02 43.85 -11.47
N LYS A 114 26.02 44.65 -11.05
CA LYS A 114 24.79 44.13 -10.43
C LYS A 114 24.06 43.13 -11.33
N LYS A 115 23.88 43.44 -12.63
CA LYS A 115 23.18 42.54 -13.57
C LYS A 115 23.88 41.19 -13.71
N GLU A 116 25.20 41.19 -13.77
CA GLU A 116 26.00 39.97 -13.96
C GLU A 116 25.96 39.07 -12.71
N ILE A 117 26.03 39.66 -11.51
CA ILE A 117 25.94 38.89 -10.27
C ILE A 117 24.49 38.44 -9.98
N ASP A 118 23.46 39.24 -10.32
CA ASP A 118 22.05 38.84 -10.24
C ASP A 118 21.74 37.65 -11.17
N LEU A 119 22.30 37.62 -12.39
CA LEU A 119 22.25 36.46 -13.29
C LEU A 119 22.96 35.23 -12.68
N GLY A 120 24.11 35.43 -12.03
CA GLY A 120 24.82 34.38 -11.30
C GLY A 120 24.00 33.77 -10.16
N ILE A 121 23.27 34.58 -9.39
CA ILE A 121 22.36 34.09 -8.34
C ILE A 121 21.18 33.33 -8.93
N SER A 122 20.55 33.86 -9.99
CA SER A 122 19.45 33.16 -10.69
C SER A 122 19.87 31.75 -11.15
N SER A 123 21.09 31.59 -11.67
CA SER A 123 21.67 30.28 -12.01
C SER A 123 21.80 29.35 -10.80
N LEU A 124 22.32 29.83 -9.66
CA LEU A 124 22.43 29.05 -8.43
C LEU A 124 21.05 28.69 -7.83
N GLU A 125 20.07 29.59 -7.90
CA GLU A 125 18.70 29.33 -7.48
C GLU A 125 18.01 28.28 -8.38
N MET A 126 18.26 28.30 -9.69
CA MET A 126 17.83 27.23 -10.59
C MET A 126 18.46 25.88 -10.23
N GLN A 127 19.76 25.82 -9.89
CA GLN A 127 20.39 24.58 -9.42
C GLN A 127 19.75 24.05 -8.12
N VAL A 128 19.43 24.94 -7.17
CA VAL A 128 18.70 24.56 -5.94
C VAL A 128 17.28 24.07 -6.27
N ALA A 129 16.60 24.69 -7.23
CA ALA A 129 15.26 24.28 -7.67
C ALA A 129 15.26 22.95 -8.43
N GLU A 130 16.28 22.68 -9.24
CA GLU A 130 16.48 21.41 -9.95
C GLU A 130 16.76 20.27 -8.97
N LEU A 131 17.70 20.48 -8.02
CA LEU A 131 17.94 19.51 -6.94
C LEU A 131 16.66 19.22 -6.16
N LYS A 132 15.86 20.24 -5.80
CA LYS A 132 14.56 20.04 -5.13
C LYS A 132 13.53 19.27 -5.97
N LYS A 133 13.62 19.29 -7.30
CA LYS A 133 12.75 18.51 -8.20
C LYS A 133 13.22 17.06 -8.40
N ALA A 134 14.47 16.74 -8.08
CA ALA A 134 15.08 15.42 -8.27
C ALA A 134 15.56 14.78 -6.94
N PRO A 135 14.67 14.50 -5.97
CA PRO A 135 15.00 13.69 -4.80
C PRO A 135 15.26 12.21 -5.21
N PRO A 136 16.02 11.44 -4.40
CA PRO A 136 16.14 10.00 -4.60
C PRO A 136 14.76 9.33 -4.55
N VAL A 137 14.46 8.49 -5.53
CA VAL A 137 13.18 7.78 -5.62
C VAL A 137 13.22 6.56 -4.69
N PRO A 138 12.17 6.31 -3.87
CA PRO A 138 12.10 5.12 -3.03
C PRO A 138 11.66 3.87 -3.82
N ILE A 139 11.99 2.69 -3.30
CA ILE A 139 11.62 1.39 -3.86
C ILE A 139 10.57 0.68 -2.99
N ASP A 140 9.74 -0.16 -3.62
CA ASP A 140 8.71 -0.97 -2.95
C ASP A 140 9.06 -2.46 -3.05
N VAL A 141 9.60 -3.03 -1.96
CA VAL A 141 10.07 -4.42 -1.92
C VAL A 141 9.14 -5.29 -1.08
N PHE A 142 8.48 -6.27 -1.71
CA PHE A 142 7.50 -7.15 -1.08
C PHE A 142 7.74 -8.61 -1.45
N VAL A 143 8.11 -9.44 -0.49
CA VAL A 143 8.52 -10.83 -0.69
C VAL A 143 7.55 -11.78 0.00
N ALA A 144 6.92 -12.69 -0.74
CA ALA A 144 5.95 -13.63 -0.19
C ALA A 144 6.63 -14.77 0.59
N GLN A 145 5.93 -15.36 1.58
CA GLN A 145 6.49 -16.38 2.47
C GLN A 145 7.14 -17.60 1.78
N ASN A 146 6.71 -17.93 0.56
CA ASN A 146 7.19 -19.09 -0.19
C ASN A 146 8.33 -18.74 -1.18
N THR A 147 8.71 -17.47 -1.29
CA THR A 147 9.78 -17.01 -2.20
C THR A 147 11.13 -17.07 -1.48
N ARG A 148 12.06 -17.87 -2.03
CA ARG A 148 13.46 -17.98 -1.58
C ARG A 148 14.43 -17.26 -2.51
N VAL A 149 14.16 -17.21 -3.82
CA VAL A 149 15.02 -16.54 -4.81
C VAL A 149 14.23 -15.48 -5.57
N ILE A 150 14.78 -14.27 -5.72
CA ILE A 150 14.18 -13.17 -6.50
C ILE A 150 15.10 -12.81 -7.66
N MET A 151 14.53 -12.77 -8.86
CA MET A 151 15.20 -12.57 -10.13
C MET A 151 14.94 -11.16 -10.66
N ILE A 152 15.82 -10.22 -10.38
CA ILE A 152 15.69 -8.81 -10.78
C ILE A 152 16.33 -8.60 -12.16
N THR A 153 15.52 -8.15 -13.11
CA THR A 153 15.88 -8.02 -14.52
C THR A 153 15.51 -6.64 -15.06
N GLY A 154 15.95 -6.34 -16.29
CA GLY A 154 15.84 -5.03 -16.93
C GLY A 154 17.21 -4.40 -17.23
N PRO A 155 17.25 -3.18 -17.79
CA PRO A 155 18.50 -2.52 -18.19
C PRO A 155 19.40 -2.20 -16.99
N ASN A 156 20.72 -2.12 -17.21
CA ASN A 156 21.68 -1.83 -16.13
C ASN A 156 21.49 -0.43 -15.55
N THR A 157 21.09 0.54 -16.38
CA THR A 157 20.62 1.88 -15.95
C THR A 157 19.31 1.86 -15.16
N GLY A 158 18.60 0.72 -15.10
CA GLY A 158 17.35 0.53 -14.34
C GLY A 158 17.50 0.56 -12.82
N GLY A 159 18.74 0.52 -12.29
CA GLY A 159 19.02 0.61 -10.86
C GLY A 159 18.97 -0.72 -10.10
N LYS A 160 19.13 -1.86 -10.79
CA LYS A 160 19.10 -3.22 -10.18
C LYS A 160 20.01 -3.33 -8.94
N THR A 161 21.28 -2.96 -9.09
CA THR A 161 22.31 -2.84 -8.03
C THR A 161 21.87 -1.98 -6.84
N ILE A 162 21.17 -0.87 -7.09
CA ILE A 162 20.70 0.06 -6.05
C ILE A 162 19.56 -0.59 -5.25
N CYS A 163 18.72 -1.41 -5.87
CA CYS A 163 17.71 -2.21 -5.17
C CYS A 163 18.37 -3.19 -4.18
N LEU A 164 19.34 -4.00 -4.64
CA LEU A 164 20.08 -4.93 -3.78
C LEU A 164 20.76 -4.21 -2.61
N LYS A 165 21.53 -3.15 -2.90
CA LYS A 165 22.21 -2.34 -1.86
C LYS A 165 21.21 -1.71 -0.87
N THR A 166 20.00 -1.32 -1.31
CA THR A 166 18.96 -0.79 -0.42
C THR A 166 18.41 -1.85 0.53
N VAL A 167 18.14 -3.07 0.05
CA VAL A 167 17.64 -4.17 0.90
C VAL A 167 18.71 -4.64 1.88
N GLY A 168 19.95 -4.81 1.43
CA GLY A 168 21.08 -5.18 2.30
C GLY A 168 21.35 -4.14 3.40
N LEU A 169 21.33 -2.86 3.04
CA LEU A 169 21.45 -1.77 4.03
C LEU A 169 20.25 -1.75 4.99
N ALA A 170 19.01 -1.95 4.54
CA ALA A 170 17.84 -2.01 5.41
C ALA A 170 17.92 -3.17 6.43
N ALA A 171 18.37 -4.35 5.99
CA ALA A 171 18.62 -5.51 6.85
C ALA A 171 19.70 -5.24 7.90
N MET A 172 20.86 -4.72 7.48
CA MET A 172 21.95 -4.38 8.40
C MET A 172 21.58 -3.25 9.37
N MET A 173 20.81 -2.25 8.93
CA MET A 173 20.31 -1.18 9.80
C MET A 173 19.37 -1.73 10.87
N ALA A 174 18.37 -2.52 10.48
CA ALA A 174 17.45 -3.15 11.43
C ALA A 174 18.20 -4.00 12.47
N LYS A 175 19.12 -4.86 12.01
CA LYS A 175 20.00 -5.67 12.87
C LYS A 175 20.87 -4.83 13.82
N SER A 176 21.31 -3.65 13.37
CA SER A 176 22.09 -2.70 14.17
C SER A 176 21.23 -1.87 15.14
N GLY A 177 19.91 -2.10 15.23
CA GLY A 177 18.98 -1.28 16.01
C GLY A 177 18.81 0.15 15.49
N LEU A 178 19.07 0.37 14.19
CA LEU A 178 18.79 1.62 13.49
C LEU A 178 17.38 1.60 12.89
N TYR A 179 16.77 2.79 12.82
CA TYR A 179 15.52 3.01 12.09
C TYR A 179 15.79 2.93 10.59
N VAL A 180 14.98 2.18 9.86
CA VAL A 180 15.10 1.99 8.40
C VAL A 180 14.49 3.19 7.69
N LEU A 181 15.11 3.68 6.61
CA LEU A 181 14.58 4.82 5.86
C LEU A 181 13.44 4.38 4.93
N ALA A 182 12.22 4.29 5.47
CA ALA A 182 11.00 3.95 4.75
C ALA A 182 9.80 4.76 5.26
N SER A 183 8.89 5.15 4.36
CA SER A 183 7.75 6.03 4.69
C SER A 183 6.61 5.34 5.45
N GLU A 184 6.62 4.01 5.54
CA GLU A 184 5.56 3.19 6.13
C GLU A 184 6.19 2.07 6.99
N PRO A 185 5.47 1.47 7.97
CA PRO A 185 6.03 0.42 8.82
C PRO A 185 6.57 -0.77 8.02
N VAL A 186 7.84 -1.13 8.26
CA VAL A 186 8.53 -2.23 7.58
C VAL A 186 8.51 -3.49 8.45
N LYS A 187 8.42 -4.67 7.82
CA LYS A 187 8.65 -5.97 8.46
C LYS A 187 9.87 -6.62 7.82
N ILE A 188 10.88 -6.93 8.62
CA ILE A 188 12.17 -7.47 8.16
C ILE A 188 12.47 -8.70 9.01
N PRO A 189 12.82 -9.85 8.42
CA PRO A 189 13.14 -11.03 9.22
C PRO A 189 14.53 -10.86 9.85
N TRP A 190 14.78 -11.55 10.96
CA TRP A 190 16.11 -11.59 11.55
C TRP A 190 17.08 -12.35 10.63
N PHE A 191 17.91 -11.61 9.89
CA PHE A 191 18.98 -12.17 9.09
C PHE A 191 20.24 -12.37 9.95
N ASP A 192 20.74 -13.61 10.05
CA ASP A 192 21.94 -13.94 10.82
C ASP A 192 23.23 -13.55 10.09
N PHE A 193 23.24 -13.63 8.75
CA PHE A 193 24.27 -13.08 7.87
C PHE A 193 23.63 -12.32 6.69
N VAL A 194 24.39 -11.37 6.13
CA VAL A 194 24.06 -10.65 4.90
C VAL A 194 25.25 -10.77 3.98
N PHE A 195 25.18 -11.72 3.05
CA PHE A 195 26.20 -11.96 2.04
C PHE A 195 25.93 -11.12 0.79
N ALA A 196 26.99 -10.63 0.15
CA ALA A 196 26.89 -9.79 -1.03
C ALA A 196 28.05 -10.05 -1.99
N ASP A 197 27.75 -10.47 -3.22
CA ASP A 197 28.66 -10.31 -4.36
C ASP A 197 28.09 -9.21 -5.25
N ILE A 198 28.63 -7.99 -5.10
CA ILE A 198 28.12 -6.77 -5.74
C ILE A 198 29.29 -5.83 -6.06
N GLY A 199 29.86 -5.97 -7.26
CA GLY A 199 30.99 -5.18 -7.75
C GLY A 199 30.70 -4.41 -9.04
N ASP A 200 31.56 -3.45 -9.38
CA ASP A 200 31.66 -2.88 -10.72
C ASP A 200 32.80 -3.60 -11.47
N GLU A 201 32.52 -4.23 -12.61
CA GLU A 201 33.54 -4.86 -13.48
C GLU A 201 34.63 -3.87 -13.97
N GLN A 202 34.39 -2.57 -13.80
CA GLN A 202 35.29 -1.48 -14.24
C GLN A 202 36.40 -1.14 -13.22
N SER A 203 36.49 -1.90 -12.11
CA SER A 203 37.58 -1.82 -11.15
C SER A 203 38.89 -2.41 -11.71
N LEU A 204 39.61 -1.62 -12.52
CA LEU A 204 40.90 -1.94 -13.17
C LEU A 204 42.07 -2.34 -12.23
N THR A 205 41.82 -2.47 -10.93
CA THR A 205 42.80 -2.73 -9.86
C THR A 205 42.98 -4.20 -9.47
N GLN A 206 42.26 -5.15 -10.09
CA GLN A 206 42.51 -6.59 -9.90
C GLN A 206 42.66 -7.32 -11.23
N SER A 207 43.91 -7.53 -11.63
CA SER A 207 44.28 -8.27 -12.83
C SER A 207 44.03 -9.77 -12.66
N LEU A 208 43.44 -10.39 -13.70
CA LEU A 208 43.10 -11.81 -13.87
C LEU A 208 41.77 -12.28 -13.25
N SER A 209 40.79 -12.46 -14.15
CA SER A 209 39.56 -13.25 -14.01
C SER A 209 38.50 -12.74 -13.01
N THR A 210 37.75 -11.73 -13.44
CA THR A 210 36.47 -11.33 -12.83
C THR A 210 35.53 -12.53 -12.67
N PHE A 211 35.26 -13.27 -13.75
CA PHE A 211 34.29 -14.37 -13.75
C PHE A 211 34.62 -15.48 -12.74
N SER A 212 35.85 -16.00 -12.71
CA SER A 212 36.20 -17.03 -11.71
C SER A 212 36.35 -16.47 -10.30
N GLY A 213 36.66 -15.18 -10.15
CA GLY A 213 36.65 -14.48 -8.87
C GLY A 213 35.24 -14.44 -8.28
N HIS A 214 34.26 -13.97 -9.06
CA HIS A 214 32.84 -14.00 -8.72
C HIS A 214 32.36 -15.42 -8.44
N LEU A 215 32.58 -16.40 -9.34
CA LEU A 215 32.17 -17.79 -9.08
C LEU A 215 32.76 -18.36 -7.77
N LYS A 216 34.03 -18.07 -7.44
CA LYS A 216 34.63 -18.50 -6.17
C LYS A 216 33.97 -17.78 -4.99
N GLN A 217 33.76 -16.48 -5.07
CA GLN A 217 33.10 -15.69 -4.02
C GLN A 217 31.67 -16.17 -3.76
N ILE A 218 30.91 -16.49 -4.81
CA ILE A 218 29.54 -16.99 -4.72
C ILE A 218 29.51 -18.43 -4.19
N SER A 219 30.47 -19.27 -4.56
CA SER A 219 30.63 -20.62 -3.99
C SER A 219 30.99 -20.60 -2.50
N GLU A 220 31.80 -19.64 -2.06
CA GLU A 220 32.09 -19.41 -0.63
C GLU A 220 30.86 -18.88 0.11
N ILE A 221 30.07 -18.00 -0.51
CA ILE A 221 28.79 -17.54 0.05
C ILE A 221 27.80 -18.71 0.19
N LEU A 222 27.68 -19.58 -0.81
CA LEU A 222 26.80 -20.74 -0.76
C LEU A 222 27.17 -21.67 0.41
N SER A 223 28.46 -21.96 0.60
CA SER A 223 28.94 -22.84 1.68
C SER A 223 28.86 -22.24 3.10
N GLN A 224 28.75 -20.91 3.21
CA GLN A 224 28.60 -20.20 4.49
C GLN A 224 27.14 -19.76 4.79
N SER A 225 26.24 -19.84 3.80
CA SER A 225 24.84 -19.42 3.95
C SER A 225 24.04 -20.37 4.85
N THR A 226 23.10 -19.81 5.61
CA THR A 226 22.30 -20.54 6.61
C THR A 226 20.80 -20.40 6.35
N GLY A 227 19.98 -21.19 7.07
CA GLY A 227 18.51 -21.10 7.10
C GLY A 227 17.92 -19.69 7.35
N LEU A 228 18.71 -18.74 7.86
CA LEU A 228 18.30 -17.36 8.17
C LEU A 228 19.06 -16.30 7.37
N SER A 229 19.93 -16.65 6.42
CA SER A 229 20.79 -15.69 5.73
C SER A 229 20.07 -14.89 4.62
N LEU A 230 20.51 -13.65 4.41
CA LEU A 230 20.24 -12.86 3.20
C LEU A 230 21.43 -12.99 2.24
N VAL A 231 21.18 -13.28 0.97
CA VAL A 231 22.20 -13.35 -0.10
C VAL A 231 21.84 -12.35 -1.20
N LEU A 232 22.81 -11.55 -1.64
CA LEU A 232 22.64 -10.52 -2.67
C LEU A 232 23.68 -10.74 -3.78
N LEU A 233 23.26 -10.98 -5.01
CA LEU A 233 24.15 -11.31 -6.14
C LEU A 233 23.85 -10.38 -7.32
N ASP A 234 24.83 -9.61 -7.80
CA ASP A 234 24.66 -8.77 -8.99
C ASP A 234 25.16 -9.47 -10.26
N GLU A 235 24.46 -9.26 -11.38
CA GLU A 235 24.82 -9.74 -12.73
C GLU A 235 25.17 -11.25 -12.82
N VAL A 236 24.40 -12.11 -12.13
CA VAL A 236 24.63 -13.57 -12.10
C VAL A 236 24.67 -14.17 -13.50
N GLY A 237 25.78 -14.86 -13.79
CA GLY A 237 26.08 -15.47 -15.09
C GLY A 237 26.83 -14.56 -16.08
N ALA A 238 27.15 -13.31 -15.72
CA ALA A 238 27.96 -12.41 -16.55
C ALA A 238 29.42 -12.90 -16.73
N GLY A 239 30.20 -12.17 -17.55
CA GLY A 239 31.65 -12.37 -17.67
C GLY A 239 32.13 -13.59 -18.48
N THR A 240 31.24 -14.36 -19.10
CA THR A 240 31.57 -15.53 -19.93
C THR A 240 30.65 -15.67 -21.15
N ASN A 241 30.79 -16.76 -21.93
CA ASN A 241 29.86 -17.16 -23.00
C ASN A 241 28.41 -17.17 -22.46
N PRO A 242 27.46 -16.40 -23.04
CA PRO A 242 26.11 -16.26 -22.49
C PRO A 242 25.38 -17.58 -22.22
N LEU A 243 25.55 -18.59 -23.07
CA LEU A 243 24.89 -19.90 -22.88
C LEU A 243 25.46 -20.68 -21.67
N GLU A 244 26.78 -20.62 -21.48
CA GLU A 244 27.45 -21.25 -20.34
C GLU A 244 27.17 -20.49 -19.05
N GLY A 245 27.23 -19.15 -19.10
CA GLY A 245 26.92 -18.25 -18.00
C GLY A 245 25.47 -18.36 -17.53
N ALA A 246 24.53 -18.54 -18.47
CA ALA A 246 23.14 -18.84 -18.15
C ALA A 246 22.97 -20.22 -17.51
N ALA A 247 23.57 -21.28 -18.07
CA ALA A 247 23.47 -22.62 -17.49
C ALA A 247 24.07 -22.72 -16.07
N LEU A 248 25.24 -22.11 -15.86
CA LEU A 248 25.87 -22.01 -14.54
C LEU A 248 25.03 -21.15 -13.58
N GLY A 249 24.52 -20.01 -14.04
CA GLY A 249 23.65 -19.13 -13.26
C GLY A 249 22.35 -19.80 -12.82
N MET A 250 21.74 -20.63 -13.67
CA MET A 250 20.57 -21.45 -13.30
C MET A 250 20.90 -22.42 -12.17
N SER A 251 21.85 -23.33 -12.40
CA SER A 251 22.22 -24.39 -11.44
C SER A 251 22.65 -23.82 -10.08
N LEU A 252 23.36 -22.70 -10.09
CA LEU A 252 23.79 -21.97 -8.89
C LEU A 252 22.62 -21.32 -8.13
N LEU A 253 21.65 -20.75 -8.83
CA LEU A 253 20.45 -20.16 -8.20
C LEU A 253 19.45 -21.22 -7.73
N GLU A 254 19.37 -22.36 -8.41
CA GLU A 254 18.64 -23.55 -7.94
C GLU A 254 19.31 -24.12 -6.68
N SER A 255 20.64 -24.20 -6.66
CA SER A 255 21.41 -24.54 -5.45
C SER A 255 21.11 -23.58 -4.28
N PHE A 256 20.96 -22.28 -4.53
CA PHE A 256 20.51 -21.33 -3.50
C PHE A 256 19.02 -21.45 -3.13
N ALA A 257 18.17 -22.00 -3.98
CA ALA A 257 16.78 -22.30 -3.62
C ALA A 257 16.67 -23.53 -2.70
N GLU A 258 17.59 -24.49 -2.85
CA GLU A 258 17.61 -25.76 -2.12
C GLU A 258 18.47 -25.73 -0.85
N ALA A 259 19.70 -25.19 -0.91
CA ALA A 259 20.65 -25.14 0.23
C ALA A 259 20.18 -24.23 1.39
N GLY A 260 19.23 -23.34 1.12
CA GLY A 260 18.37 -22.76 2.15
C GLY A 260 18.70 -21.38 2.76
N PRO A 261 19.39 -20.40 2.14
CA PRO A 261 19.26 -19.01 2.58
C PRO A 261 17.78 -18.60 2.70
N LEU A 262 17.45 -17.76 3.68
CA LEU A 262 16.07 -17.29 3.87
C LEU A 262 15.58 -16.48 2.66
N LEU A 263 16.48 -15.69 2.08
CA LEU A 263 16.23 -14.92 0.87
C LEU A 263 17.51 -14.70 0.06
N THR A 264 17.48 -15.03 -1.22
CA THR A 264 18.47 -14.66 -2.24
C THR A 264 17.85 -13.65 -3.20
N MET A 265 18.52 -12.51 -3.43
CA MET A 265 18.14 -11.54 -4.46
C MET A 265 19.26 -11.47 -5.50
N ALA A 266 18.98 -11.96 -6.69
CA ALA A 266 19.90 -11.97 -7.82
C ALA A 266 19.49 -10.92 -8.86
N THR A 267 20.46 -10.29 -9.53
CA THR A 267 20.22 -9.59 -10.79
C THR A 267 20.86 -10.34 -11.96
N THR A 268 20.32 -10.20 -13.16
CA THR A 268 20.94 -10.76 -14.37
C THR A 268 20.50 -9.99 -15.62
N HIS A 269 21.27 -10.14 -16.70
CA HIS A 269 20.90 -9.72 -18.06
C HIS A 269 20.44 -10.89 -18.94
N HIS A 270 20.69 -12.15 -18.55
CA HIS A 270 20.38 -13.34 -19.35
C HIS A 270 18.89 -13.59 -19.53
N GLY A 271 18.50 -14.05 -20.71
CA GLY A 271 17.09 -14.26 -21.09
C GLY A 271 16.52 -15.54 -20.51
N GLU A 272 17.33 -16.58 -20.53
CA GLU A 272 17.06 -17.97 -20.17
C GLU A 272 16.72 -18.07 -18.69
N LEU A 273 17.49 -17.37 -17.84
CA LEU A 273 17.30 -17.32 -16.38
C LEU A 273 15.88 -16.90 -15.96
N LYS A 274 15.19 -16.08 -16.79
CA LYS A 274 13.81 -15.61 -16.54
C LYS A 274 12.80 -16.76 -16.49
N THR A 275 13.15 -17.95 -16.99
CA THR A 275 12.27 -19.13 -17.03
C THR A 275 12.15 -19.87 -15.69
N LEU A 276 13.14 -19.73 -14.78
CA LEU A 276 13.20 -20.50 -13.52
C LEU A 276 11.92 -20.38 -12.67
N LYS A 277 11.25 -19.21 -12.72
CA LYS A 277 9.95 -18.98 -12.06
C LYS A 277 8.83 -19.94 -12.48
N TYR A 278 8.84 -20.39 -13.73
CA TYR A 278 7.80 -21.28 -14.26
C TYR A 278 8.08 -22.75 -13.91
N SER A 279 9.37 -23.12 -13.77
CA SER A 279 9.81 -24.44 -13.32
C SER A 279 9.68 -24.61 -11.80
N ASN A 280 10.13 -23.63 -11.01
CA ASN A 280 10.24 -23.73 -9.56
C ASN A 280 9.53 -22.56 -8.84
N LYS A 281 8.56 -22.91 -7.97
CA LYS A 281 7.71 -21.96 -7.23
C LYS A 281 8.45 -21.14 -6.17
N ALA A 282 9.65 -21.56 -5.75
CA ALA A 282 10.49 -20.84 -4.79
C ALA A 282 11.12 -19.56 -5.39
N PHE A 283 11.15 -19.43 -6.72
CA PHE A 283 11.62 -18.24 -7.41
C PHE A 283 10.51 -17.18 -7.49
N GLU A 284 10.86 -15.91 -7.70
CA GLU A 284 9.95 -14.83 -8.10
C GLU A 284 10.62 -13.91 -9.13
N ASN A 285 9.93 -13.59 -10.22
CA ASN A 285 10.46 -12.69 -11.27
C ASN A 285 10.13 -11.24 -10.94
N ALA A 286 11.08 -10.34 -11.15
CA ALA A 286 10.91 -8.90 -10.97
C ALA A 286 11.63 -8.13 -12.08
N CYS A 287 11.02 -7.04 -12.55
CA CYS A 287 11.65 -6.10 -13.47
C CYS A 287 11.73 -4.70 -12.84
N MET A 288 12.84 -3.99 -13.07
CA MET A 288 12.90 -2.55 -12.82
C MET A 288 12.19 -1.81 -13.96
N GLU A 289 11.14 -1.04 -13.67
CA GLU A 289 10.38 -0.26 -14.66
C GLU A 289 11.25 0.90 -15.20
N PHE A 290 11.41 0.94 -16.53
CA PHE A 290 12.25 1.91 -17.23
C PHE A 290 11.40 2.76 -18.17
N ASP A 291 11.44 4.09 -18.00
CA ASP A 291 10.81 5.04 -18.90
C ASP A 291 11.66 5.17 -20.17
N GLU A 292 11.28 4.43 -21.21
CA GLU A 292 11.89 4.52 -22.54
C GLU A 292 11.79 5.92 -23.13
N MET A 293 10.65 6.61 -22.96
CA MET A 293 10.38 7.90 -23.60
C MET A 293 11.43 8.93 -23.19
N ASN A 294 11.76 8.98 -21.89
CA ASN A 294 12.76 9.88 -21.32
C ASN A 294 14.15 9.24 -21.09
N LEU A 295 14.32 7.95 -21.45
CA LEU A 295 15.50 7.12 -21.16
C LEU A 295 15.94 7.13 -19.68
N LYS A 296 14.97 6.99 -18.75
CA LYS A 296 15.22 7.12 -17.30
C LYS A 296 14.69 5.93 -16.49
N PRO A 297 15.43 5.47 -15.46
CA PRO A 297 14.86 4.55 -14.46
C PRO A 297 13.73 5.23 -13.70
N THR A 298 12.62 4.51 -13.50
CA THR A 298 11.57 4.93 -12.55
C THR A 298 11.85 4.46 -11.12
N PHE A 299 12.78 3.51 -10.97
CA PHE A 299 13.10 2.77 -9.74
C PHE A 299 11.94 1.93 -9.15
N ARG A 300 10.83 1.74 -9.87
CA ARG A 300 9.70 0.92 -9.45
C ARG A 300 9.89 -0.54 -9.85
N ILE A 301 9.42 -1.46 -9.01
CA ILE A 301 9.58 -2.91 -9.22
C ILE A 301 8.26 -3.52 -9.72
N LEU A 302 8.28 -4.14 -10.89
CA LEU A 302 7.17 -4.87 -11.49
C LEU A 302 7.24 -6.34 -11.09
N TRP A 303 6.57 -6.68 -9.98
CA TRP A 303 6.55 -8.02 -9.41
C TRP A 303 5.78 -9.03 -10.28
N GLY A 304 6.33 -10.23 -10.43
CA GLY A 304 5.81 -11.31 -11.26
C GLY A 304 5.85 -11.01 -12.76
N VAL A 305 6.85 -10.23 -13.22
CA VAL A 305 7.10 -9.92 -14.64
C VAL A 305 8.61 -9.97 -14.89
N PRO A 306 9.10 -10.76 -15.86
CA PRO A 306 10.50 -10.72 -16.27
C PRO A 306 10.78 -9.49 -17.15
N GLY A 307 11.98 -8.94 -17.09
CA GLY A 307 12.38 -7.78 -17.88
C GLY A 307 12.78 -8.11 -19.32
N ARG A 308 12.39 -7.27 -20.27
CA ARG A 308 12.78 -7.35 -21.69
C ARG A 308 14.22 -6.92 -21.96
N SER A 309 14.79 -7.43 -23.04
CA SER A 309 16.14 -7.09 -23.50
C SER A 309 16.11 -5.88 -24.45
N ASN A 310 16.12 -4.66 -23.89
CA ASN A 310 15.78 -3.43 -24.63
C ASN A 310 16.91 -2.81 -25.48
N ALA A 311 17.97 -3.55 -25.81
CA ALA A 311 19.21 -3.01 -26.39
C ALA A 311 19.00 -2.34 -27.76
N ILE A 312 18.24 -2.97 -28.66
CA ILE A 312 17.96 -2.44 -30.02
C ILE A 312 17.12 -1.15 -29.94
N ASN A 313 16.11 -1.10 -29.07
CA ASN A 313 15.28 0.09 -28.84
C ASN A 313 16.09 1.27 -28.25
N ILE A 314 17.12 0.99 -27.45
CA ILE A 314 18.03 2.01 -26.93
C ILE A 314 18.98 2.49 -28.04
N ALA A 315 19.52 1.58 -28.86
CA ALA A 315 20.35 1.91 -30.03
C ALA A 315 19.62 2.82 -31.03
N GLU A 316 18.33 2.57 -31.28
CA GLU A 316 17.46 3.43 -32.11
C GLU A 316 17.39 4.87 -31.57
N ARG A 317 17.17 5.00 -30.25
CA ARG A 317 17.11 6.31 -29.56
C ARG A 317 18.46 7.01 -29.47
N LEU A 318 19.56 6.28 -29.61
CA LEU A 318 20.93 6.82 -29.72
C LEU A 318 21.29 7.22 -31.16
N GLY A 319 20.38 7.05 -32.13
CA GLY A 319 20.57 7.48 -33.52
C GLY A 319 21.34 6.49 -34.40
N ILE A 320 21.41 5.21 -34.03
CA ILE A 320 21.96 4.18 -34.93
C ILE A 320 21.02 4.02 -36.14
N PRO A 321 21.53 4.06 -37.40
CA PRO A 321 20.69 3.98 -38.60
C PRO A 321 19.80 2.75 -38.67
N ASN A 322 18.54 2.91 -39.08
CA ASN A 322 17.53 1.84 -39.14
C ASN A 322 18.01 0.60 -39.89
N ALA A 323 18.71 0.74 -41.01
CA ALA A 323 19.27 -0.40 -41.76
C ALA A 323 20.21 -1.31 -40.93
N ILE A 324 20.86 -0.78 -39.88
CA ILE A 324 21.66 -1.59 -38.94
C ILE A 324 20.75 -2.25 -37.90
N LEU A 325 19.72 -1.54 -37.42
CA LEU A 325 18.76 -2.04 -36.44
C LEU A 325 17.88 -3.15 -37.01
N ASP A 326 17.47 -3.03 -38.27
CA ASP A 326 16.61 -3.98 -38.97
C ASP A 326 17.39 -5.28 -39.27
N ASN A 327 18.64 -5.17 -39.76
CA ASN A 327 19.56 -6.31 -39.82
C ASN A 327 19.79 -6.95 -38.44
N ALA A 328 19.89 -6.15 -37.36
CA ALA A 328 20.04 -6.68 -36.00
C ALA A 328 18.77 -7.37 -35.48
N ARG A 329 17.57 -6.92 -35.90
CA ARG A 329 16.29 -7.57 -35.61
C ARG A 329 16.18 -8.92 -36.32
N GLU A 330 16.59 -9.00 -37.59
CA GLU A 330 16.64 -10.26 -38.34
C GLU A 330 17.62 -11.26 -37.70
N LEU A 331 18.84 -10.81 -37.37
CA LEU A 331 19.87 -11.64 -36.71
C LEU A 331 19.49 -12.10 -35.30
N TYR A 332 18.64 -11.37 -34.58
CA TYR A 332 18.15 -11.76 -33.25
C TYR A 332 17.14 -12.93 -33.29
N GLY A 333 16.50 -13.14 -34.46
CA GLY A 333 15.62 -14.28 -34.73
C GLY A 333 14.19 -14.11 -34.22
N ALA A 334 13.24 -14.62 -34.99
CA ALA A 334 11.79 -14.44 -34.74
C ALA A 334 11.34 -14.97 -33.36
N ALA A 335 11.80 -16.13 -32.93
CA ALA A 335 11.40 -16.72 -31.63
C ALA A 335 11.85 -15.86 -30.43
N SER A 336 13.05 -15.28 -30.50
CA SER A 336 13.56 -14.36 -29.48
C SER A 336 12.77 -13.05 -29.46
N ALA A 337 12.34 -12.57 -30.63
CA ALA A 337 11.49 -11.39 -30.76
C ALA A 337 10.08 -11.61 -30.20
N GLU A 338 9.42 -12.72 -30.55
CA GLU A 338 8.08 -13.10 -30.06
C GLU A 338 8.03 -13.19 -28.53
N ILE A 339 9.03 -13.83 -27.90
CA ILE A 339 9.13 -13.89 -26.43
C ILE A 339 9.29 -12.48 -25.82
N ASN A 340 10.08 -11.60 -26.42
CA ASN A 340 10.19 -10.22 -25.94
C ASN A 340 8.91 -9.41 -26.16
N GLU A 341 8.14 -9.65 -27.22
CA GLU A 341 6.86 -8.99 -27.47
C GLU A 341 5.79 -9.40 -26.44
N ILE A 342 5.71 -10.69 -26.10
CA ILE A 342 4.86 -11.19 -25.00
C ILE A 342 5.27 -10.53 -23.67
N ILE A 343 6.58 -10.38 -23.41
CA ILE A 343 7.08 -9.67 -22.22
C ILE A 343 6.68 -8.18 -22.24
N VAL A 344 6.76 -7.51 -23.39
CA VAL A 344 6.29 -6.12 -23.57
C VAL A 344 4.79 -5.99 -23.28
N GLU A 345 3.96 -6.95 -23.72
CA GLU A 345 2.53 -6.95 -23.40
C GLU A 345 2.29 -7.15 -21.91
N MET A 346 2.95 -8.12 -21.27
CA MET A 346 2.86 -8.33 -19.81
C MET A 346 3.31 -7.10 -19.02
N GLU A 347 4.38 -6.42 -19.45
CA GLU A 347 4.84 -5.17 -18.84
C GLU A 347 3.77 -4.07 -18.97
N ARG A 348 3.30 -3.79 -20.19
CA ARG A 348 2.26 -2.78 -20.47
C ARG A 348 0.97 -3.05 -19.70
N PHE A 349 0.52 -4.31 -19.66
CA PHE A 349 -0.66 -4.73 -18.91
C PHE A 349 -0.50 -4.45 -17.42
N LYS A 350 0.64 -4.85 -16.82
CA LYS A 350 0.92 -4.61 -15.40
C LYS A 350 1.09 -3.13 -15.08
N GLN A 351 1.74 -2.34 -15.93
CA GLN A 351 1.84 -0.89 -15.76
C GLN A 351 0.45 -0.24 -15.75
N ASN A 352 -0.41 -0.57 -16.72
CA ASN A 352 -1.75 -0.01 -16.81
C ASN A 352 -2.66 -0.47 -15.65
N PHE A 353 -2.53 -1.72 -15.21
CA PHE A 353 -3.23 -2.22 -14.02
C PHE A 353 -2.83 -1.48 -12.74
N HIS A 354 -1.53 -1.15 -12.56
CA HIS A 354 -1.09 -0.32 -11.44
C HIS A 354 -1.60 1.13 -11.51
N LYS A 355 -1.68 1.73 -12.72
CA LYS A 355 -2.29 3.06 -12.91
C LYS A 355 -3.77 3.05 -12.49
N GLN A 356 -4.54 2.07 -12.97
CA GLN A 356 -5.96 1.90 -12.61
C GLN A 356 -6.15 1.66 -11.09
N ILE A 357 -5.28 0.88 -10.44
CA ILE A 357 -5.30 0.73 -8.98
C ILE A 357 -5.06 2.07 -8.27
N HIS A 358 -4.06 2.84 -8.70
CA HIS A 358 -3.74 4.13 -8.09
C HIS A 358 -4.87 5.17 -8.30
N GLU A 359 -5.45 5.22 -9.49
CA GLU A 359 -6.64 6.03 -9.79
C GLU A 359 -7.84 5.64 -8.93
N ALA A 360 -8.15 4.34 -8.82
CA ALA A 360 -9.22 3.84 -7.96
C ALA A 360 -8.99 4.17 -6.47
N GLN A 361 -7.75 4.06 -5.98
CA GLN A 361 -7.39 4.47 -4.63
C GLN A 361 -7.57 5.99 -4.42
N HIS A 362 -7.14 6.81 -5.39
CA HIS A 362 -7.32 8.26 -5.37
C HIS A 362 -8.81 8.65 -5.33
N TYR A 363 -9.65 8.07 -6.19
CA TYR A 363 -11.10 8.31 -6.18
C TYR A 363 -11.77 7.83 -4.89
N LEU A 364 -11.29 6.73 -4.30
CA LEU A 364 -11.79 6.22 -3.01
C LEU A 364 -11.41 7.12 -1.83
N ILE A 365 -10.22 7.76 -1.86
CA ILE A 365 -9.81 8.79 -0.88
C ILE A 365 -10.65 10.06 -1.06
N LEU A 366 -10.81 10.53 -2.30
CA LEU A 366 -11.64 11.69 -2.64
C LEU A 366 -13.09 11.50 -2.17
N SER A 367 -13.69 10.35 -2.48
CA SER A 367 -15.04 9.97 -2.05
C SER A 367 -15.18 9.97 -0.52
N LYS A 368 -14.23 9.38 0.21
CA LYS A 368 -14.21 9.41 1.69
C LYS A 368 -14.13 10.83 2.26
N ASN A 369 -13.38 11.72 1.63
CA ASN A 369 -13.25 13.11 2.07
C ASN A 369 -14.50 13.95 1.73
N LEU A 370 -15.08 13.77 0.55
CA LEU A 370 -16.38 14.38 0.20
C LEU A 370 -17.50 13.91 1.15
N TYR A 371 -17.56 12.61 1.47
CA TYR A 371 -18.52 12.06 2.42
C TYR A 371 -18.35 12.63 3.85
N ARG A 372 -17.10 12.79 4.33
CA ARG A 372 -16.81 13.49 5.60
C ARG A 372 -17.32 14.93 5.57
N ASN A 373 -17.06 15.66 4.49
CA ASN A 373 -17.48 17.05 4.35
C ASN A 373 -19.02 17.18 4.31
N LEU A 374 -19.71 16.30 3.57
CA LEU A 374 -21.18 16.23 3.54
C LEU A 374 -21.78 15.89 4.91
N ARG A 375 -21.12 15.01 5.69
CA ARG A 375 -21.56 14.73 7.06
C ARG A 375 -21.39 15.95 7.97
N LEU A 376 -20.28 16.66 7.87
CA LEU A 376 -19.98 17.87 8.65
C LEU A 376 -20.85 19.08 8.29
N THR A 377 -21.26 19.22 7.02
CA THR A 377 -22.24 20.24 6.63
C THR A 377 -23.65 19.87 7.10
N ASN A 378 -24.08 18.62 6.96
CA ASN A 378 -25.37 18.18 7.49
C ASN A 378 -25.50 18.37 9.01
N THR A 379 -24.46 18.08 9.80
CA THR A 379 -24.52 18.34 11.25
C THR A 379 -24.67 19.83 11.56
N LYS A 380 -23.95 20.71 10.85
CA LYS A 380 -24.09 22.18 11.01
C LYS A 380 -25.46 22.70 10.59
N VAL A 381 -26.06 22.15 9.54
CA VAL A 381 -27.42 22.51 9.10
C VAL A 381 -28.47 22.08 10.12
N ILE A 382 -28.33 20.89 10.71
CA ILE A 382 -29.22 20.41 11.78
C ILE A 382 -29.07 21.28 13.05
N GLU A 383 -27.84 21.56 13.47
CA GLU A 383 -27.51 22.43 14.60
C GLU A 383 -28.08 23.85 14.43
N HIS A 384 -27.86 24.47 13.27
CA HIS A 384 -28.41 25.79 12.96
C HIS A 384 -29.94 25.80 12.97
N ARG A 385 -30.58 24.75 12.43
CA ARG A 385 -32.05 24.60 12.44
C ARG A 385 -32.62 24.41 13.85
N ILE A 386 -31.91 23.69 14.74
CA ILE A 386 -32.29 23.56 16.15
C ILE A 386 -32.21 24.93 16.84
N ASN A 387 -31.13 25.69 16.61
CA ASN A 387 -30.96 27.02 17.20
C ASN A 387 -32.06 27.99 16.73
N GLN A 388 -32.38 28.03 15.44
CA GLN A 388 -33.50 28.82 14.90
C GLN A 388 -34.85 28.46 15.54
N ILE A 389 -35.13 27.16 15.75
CA ILE A 389 -36.37 26.70 16.41
C ILE A 389 -36.38 27.13 17.89
N TYR A 390 -35.24 27.10 18.57
CA TYR A 390 -35.11 27.52 19.96
C TYR A 390 -35.29 29.04 20.13
N GLU A 391 -34.68 29.85 19.25
CA GLU A 391 -34.85 31.31 19.19
C GLU A 391 -36.33 31.68 18.94
N MET A 392 -36.94 31.09 17.91
CA MET A 392 -38.37 31.26 17.60
C MET A 392 -39.28 30.87 18.79
N SER A 393 -38.97 29.78 19.47
CA SER A 393 -39.69 29.34 20.67
C SER A 393 -39.57 30.33 21.84
N GLN A 394 -38.40 30.96 22.03
CA GLN A 394 -38.25 32.04 23.00
C GLN A 394 -39.07 33.28 22.62
N GLU A 395 -39.10 33.68 21.35
CA GLU A 395 -39.89 34.84 20.90
C GLU A 395 -41.40 34.60 21.08
N ILE A 396 -41.90 33.42 20.67
CA ILE A 396 -43.28 33.01 20.89
C ILE A 396 -43.61 32.99 22.40
N SER A 397 -42.71 32.50 23.25
CA SER A 397 -42.91 32.50 24.70
C SER A 397 -42.97 33.92 25.30
N LYS A 398 -42.08 34.83 24.87
CA LYS A 398 -42.06 36.26 25.25
C LYS A 398 -43.34 36.97 24.79
N ALA A 399 -43.75 36.77 23.54
CA ALA A 399 -44.99 37.32 22.98
C ALA A 399 -46.23 36.80 23.73
N ALA A 400 -46.31 35.49 24.01
CA ALA A 400 -47.40 34.90 24.78
C ALA A 400 -47.42 35.40 26.24
N ALA A 401 -46.27 35.63 26.88
CA ALA A 401 -46.20 36.25 28.20
C ALA A 401 -46.71 37.70 28.19
N SER A 402 -46.33 38.49 27.18
CA SER A 402 -46.82 39.85 26.98
C SER A 402 -48.34 39.90 26.76
N ALA A 403 -48.86 39.02 25.88
CA ALA A 403 -50.30 38.88 25.63
C ALA A 403 -51.08 38.45 26.89
N ARG A 404 -50.57 37.48 27.66
CA ARG A 404 -51.15 37.11 28.97
C ARG A 404 -51.17 38.30 29.93
N SER A 405 -50.10 39.10 29.99
CA SER A 405 -50.03 40.29 30.84
C SER A 405 -51.09 41.33 30.45
N MET A 406 -51.20 41.67 29.16
CA MET A 406 -52.22 42.59 28.64
C MET A 406 -53.66 42.09 28.90
N LEU A 407 -53.91 40.78 28.74
CA LEU A 407 -55.21 40.18 29.08
C LEU A 407 -55.50 40.27 30.57
N HIS A 408 -54.54 39.96 31.44
CA HIS A 408 -54.71 40.14 32.89
C HIS A 408 -54.95 41.61 33.27
N GLU A 409 -54.28 42.56 32.61
CA GLU A 409 -54.51 43.98 32.83
C GLU A 409 -55.91 44.40 32.41
N LYS A 410 -56.37 44.00 31.22
CA LYS A 410 -57.73 44.29 30.73
C LYS A 410 -58.81 43.66 31.61
N VAL A 411 -58.63 42.41 32.04
CA VAL A 411 -59.53 41.75 33.02
C VAL A 411 -59.51 42.49 34.38
N ARG A 412 -58.37 43.04 34.80
CA ARG A 412 -58.25 43.87 36.02
C ARG A 412 -58.91 45.24 35.87
N GLN A 413 -58.90 45.83 34.67
CA GLN A 413 -59.64 47.05 34.33
C GLN A 413 -61.16 46.76 34.37
N CYS A 414 -61.64 45.69 33.72
CA CYS A 414 -63.05 45.28 33.79
C CYS A 414 -63.52 44.94 35.20
N ARG A 415 -62.69 44.30 36.03
CA ARG A 415 -62.99 44.02 37.46
C ARG A 415 -62.98 45.26 38.37
N LYS A 416 -62.52 46.42 37.89
CA LYS A 416 -62.57 47.70 38.62
C LYS A 416 -63.80 48.56 38.29
N ALA A 417 -64.57 48.20 37.26
CA ALA A 417 -65.89 48.80 37.06
C ALA A 417 -66.84 48.35 38.19
N PRO A 418 -67.74 49.22 38.68
CA PRO A 418 -68.72 48.84 39.70
C PRO A 418 -69.68 47.78 39.14
N LYS A 419 -70.11 46.84 39.99
CA LYS A 419 -71.19 45.90 39.66
C LYS A 419 -72.54 46.55 39.92
N ASP A 420 -73.24 46.94 38.86
CA ASP A 420 -74.71 46.94 38.94
C ASP A 420 -75.19 45.50 39.15
N ARG A 421 -75.99 45.31 40.21
CA ARG A 421 -76.30 43.99 40.77
C ARG A 421 -77.79 43.67 40.60
N GLN A 422 -78.25 43.48 39.37
CA GLN A 422 -79.56 42.89 39.09
C GLN A 422 -79.57 42.09 37.78
N LEU A 423 -79.38 40.77 37.91
CA LEU A 423 -80.20 39.71 37.29
C LEU A 423 -79.53 38.35 37.56
N ALA A 424 -80.27 37.43 38.15
CA ALA A 424 -79.83 36.06 38.41
C ALA A 424 -80.96 35.08 38.11
N SER A 425 -80.93 34.47 36.92
CA SER A 425 -81.76 33.30 36.56
C SER A 425 -81.32 32.78 35.18
N ALA A 426 -81.34 31.46 34.99
CA ALA A 426 -80.81 30.70 33.86
C ALA A 426 -79.26 30.84 33.67
N VAL A 427 -78.49 29.78 33.42
CA VAL A 427 -78.83 28.36 33.17
C VAL A 427 -78.16 27.46 34.22
N LYS A 428 -78.89 26.45 34.71
CA LYS A 428 -78.32 25.26 35.40
C LYS A 428 -78.43 24.05 34.48
N THR A 429 -77.31 23.49 34.04
CA THR A 429 -77.19 22.11 33.53
C THR A 429 -75.71 21.73 33.45
N SER A 430 -75.34 20.53 33.94
CA SER A 430 -74.06 19.80 33.71
C SER A 430 -72.76 20.63 33.85
N GLU A 431 -71.92 20.50 34.88
CA GLU A 431 -71.33 19.28 35.47
C GLU A 431 -70.87 18.31 34.37
N HIS A 432 -69.58 18.25 33.98
CA HIS A 432 -68.49 17.74 34.82
C HIS A 432 -67.08 18.15 34.33
N THR A 433 -66.07 17.87 35.18
CA THR A 433 -64.62 17.74 34.88
C THR A 433 -63.90 18.90 34.15
N PHE A 434 -62.93 19.52 34.82
CA PHE A 434 -61.50 19.15 34.67
C PHE A 434 -60.61 19.95 35.63
N THR A 435 -59.88 19.25 36.50
CA THR A 435 -58.83 19.79 37.38
C THR A 435 -57.68 18.79 37.46
N SER A 436 -56.49 19.29 37.83
CA SER A 436 -55.22 18.57 37.95
C SER A 436 -54.75 17.82 36.69
N VAL A 437 -53.70 18.36 36.06
CA VAL A 437 -52.75 17.56 35.27
C VAL A 437 -51.37 17.77 35.88
N ASP A 438 -50.86 16.72 36.51
CA ASP A 438 -49.43 16.46 36.67
C ASP A 438 -49.20 14.97 36.38
N LEU A 439 -47.97 14.62 36.00
CA LEU A 439 -47.56 13.32 35.46
C LEU A 439 -47.61 12.17 36.52
N PRO A 440 -47.51 10.85 36.14
CA PRO A 440 -47.07 10.27 34.86
C PRO A 440 -47.89 9.05 34.34
N SER A 441 -47.32 8.34 33.34
CA SER A 441 -47.46 6.89 33.01
C SER A 441 -48.12 6.48 31.67
N THR A 442 -47.81 5.25 31.25
CA THR A 442 -48.18 4.53 30.01
C THR A 442 -48.57 3.07 30.42
N PRO A 443 -48.97 2.12 29.54
CA PRO A 443 -49.36 2.15 28.12
C PRO A 443 -50.72 1.42 27.82
N GLY A 444 -51.14 1.28 26.55
CA GLY A 444 -51.89 0.07 26.11
C GLY A 444 -53.06 0.20 25.13
N ARG A 445 -52.96 -0.54 24.01
CA ARG A 445 -53.98 -1.18 23.11
C ARG A 445 -55.47 -0.71 23.13
N SER A 446 -56.05 -0.30 21.99
CA SER A 446 -56.66 -1.15 20.91
C SER A 446 -58.08 -1.65 21.24
N GLU A 447 -58.99 -2.05 20.33
CA GLU A 447 -59.08 -2.08 18.85
C GLU A 447 -60.33 -1.23 18.43
N THR A 448 -60.89 -1.08 17.22
CA THR A 448 -60.79 -1.58 15.81
C THR A 448 -61.65 -0.59 14.96
N SER A 449 -61.59 -0.36 13.64
CA SER A 449 -60.92 -0.92 12.45
C SER A 449 -60.50 0.29 11.54
N MET A 450 -60.47 0.37 10.19
CA MET A 450 -60.81 -0.46 9.00
C MET A 450 -59.89 -0.11 7.81
N ILE A 451 -59.76 -1.07 6.88
CA ILE A 451 -59.51 -0.96 5.42
C ILE A 451 -58.28 -0.13 4.93
N THR A 452 -57.25 -0.89 4.50
CA THR A 452 -56.15 -0.57 3.54
C THR A 452 -55.18 0.58 3.87
N GLU A 453 -53.85 0.45 3.74
CA GLU A 453 -53.04 -0.68 3.22
C GLU A 453 -51.66 -0.78 3.92
N THR A 454 -51.10 -1.99 4.01
CA THR A 454 -49.92 -2.35 4.84
C THR A 454 -48.62 -2.36 4.03
N VAL A 455 -47.44 -1.87 4.47
CA VAL A 455 -46.68 -1.97 5.76
C VAL A 455 -45.68 -3.15 5.81
N THR A 456 -44.40 -2.78 5.64
CA THR A 456 -43.13 -3.33 6.18
C THR A 456 -42.78 -4.84 6.15
N ALA A 457 -41.49 -5.11 5.92
CA ALA A 457 -40.82 -6.35 6.33
C ALA A 457 -40.85 -6.55 7.86
N ASN A 458 -40.68 -7.80 8.34
CA ASN A 458 -40.34 -8.04 9.74
C ASN A 458 -39.51 -9.32 10.01
N SER A 459 -38.29 -9.08 10.51
CA SER A 459 -37.56 -9.80 11.56
C SER A 459 -37.61 -11.34 11.72
N ILE A 460 -36.47 -11.97 11.41
CA ILE A 460 -35.68 -12.88 12.28
C ILE A 460 -36.37 -14.11 12.90
N ARG A 461 -35.86 -15.30 12.54
CA ARG A 461 -35.62 -16.42 13.47
C ARG A 461 -34.22 -17.02 13.22
N GLN A 462 -33.61 -17.59 14.25
CA GLN A 462 -32.31 -18.27 14.17
C GLN A 462 -32.44 -19.64 13.45
N PRO A 463 -31.39 -20.13 12.78
CA PRO A 463 -31.39 -21.46 12.18
C PRO A 463 -31.21 -22.54 13.26
N VAL A 464 -32.19 -23.43 13.40
CA VAL A 464 -32.02 -24.73 14.06
C VAL A 464 -31.63 -25.75 12.99
N SER A 465 -30.69 -26.65 13.31
CA SER A 465 -30.26 -27.71 12.39
C SER A 465 -31.40 -28.67 12.05
N GLY A 466 -31.73 -28.78 10.77
CA GLY A 466 -32.75 -29.70 10.26
C GLY A 466 -32.45 -30.10 8.82
N THR A 467 -31.81 -31.26 8.64
CA THR A 467 -31.61 -31.90 7.34
C THR A 467 -32.95 -32.36 6.77
N ALA A 468 -33.36 -31.78 5.65
CA ALA A 468 -34.54 -32.20 4.89
C ALA A 468 -34.18 -32.28 3.40
N GLU A 469 -34.05 -33.50 2.88
CA GLU A 469 -33.66 -33.75 1.49
C GLU A 469 -34.77 -33.32 0.52
N LYS A 470 -34.56 -32.18 -0.16
CA LYS A 470 -35.37 -31.85 -1.35
C LYS A 470 -34.87 -32.69 -2.52
N LYS A 471 -35.75 -33.54 -3.06
CA LYS A 471 -35.54 -34.19 -4.35
C LYS A 471 -35.39 -33.10 -5.42
N VAL A 472 -34.24 -33.08 -6.09
CA VAL A 472 -34.01 -32.22 -7.26
C VAL A 472 -34.67 -32.88 -8.46
N GLU A 473 -35.70 -32.26 -9.01
CA GLU A 473 -36.24 -32.65 -10.31
C GLU A 473 -35.23 -32.26 -11.39
N ILE A 474 -34.88 -33.19 -12.28
CA ILE A 474 -33.85 -32.96 -13.29
C ILE A 474 -34.49 -32.14 -14.43
N PRO A 475 -34.02 -30.91 -14.72
CA PRO A 475 -34.56 -30.10 -15.80
C PRO A 475 -34.24 -30.73 -17.17
N LYS A 476 -35.05 -30.43 -18.18
CA LYS A 476 -34.90 -30.94 -19.54
C LYS A 476 -34.13 -29.95 -20.41
N GLU A 477 -33.62 -30.45 -21.52
CA GLU A 477 -32.98 -29.62 -22.55
C GLU A 477 -34.03 -28.65 -23.15
N GLY A 478 -33.71 -27.36 -23.15
CA GLY A 478 -34.64 -26.26 -23.47
C GLY A 478 -35.20 -25.49 -22.27
N ASP A 479 -35.14 -26.03 -21.05
CA ASP A 479 -35.69 -25.36 -19.86
C ASP A 479 -34.92 -24.08 -19.47
N MET A 480 -35.60 -23.14 -18.81
CA MET A 480 -35.05 -21.87 -18.34
C MET A 480 -34.80 -21.91 -16.82
N VAL A 481 -33.58 -22.28 -16.43
CA VAL A 481 -33.15 -22.46 -15.04
C VAL A 481 -32.58 -21.19 -14.43
N LEU A 482 -32.71 -20.99 -13.11
CA LEU A 482 -32.10 -19.86 -12.41
C LEU A 482 -30.71 -20.25 -11.90
N VAL A 483 -29.68 -19.54 -12.36
CA VAL A 483 -28.28 -19.74 -11.92
C VAL A 483 -27.98 -18.77 -10.78
N PRO A 484 -27.90 -19.20 -9.50
CA PRO A 484 -27.79 -18.29 -8.36
C PRO A 484 -26.47 -17.51 -8.34
N SER A 485 -25.38 -18.14 -8.80
CA SER A 485 -24.04 -17.54 -8.92
C SER A 485 -23.96 -16.40 -9.95
N LEU A 486 -24.94 -16.27 -10.84
CA LEU A 486 -25.07 -15.17 -11.80
C LEU A 486 -26.32 -14.29 -11.57
N ASN A 487 -27.20 -14.70 -10.66
CA ASN A 487 -28.55 -14.14 -10.44
C ASN A 487 -29.32 -13.87 -11.75
N LYS A 488 -29.23 -14.81 -12.70
CA LYS A 488 -29.82 -14.71 -14.05
C LYS A 488 -30.40 -16.05 -14.47
N LYS A 489 -31.46 -15.98 -15.29
CA LYS A 489 -32.00 -17.15 -16.00
C LYS A 489 -31.06 -17.54 -17.14
N ALA A 490 -30.82 -18.83 -17.32
CA ALA A 490 -30.02 -19.40 -18.38
C ALA A 490 -30.77 -20.60 -19.00
N LEU A 491 -30.58 -20.82 -20.30
CA LEU A 491 -31.25 -21.91 -21.01
C LEU A 491 -30.39 -23.19 -20.96
N VAL A 492 -31.00 -24.32 -20.59
CA VAL A 492 -30.35 -25.64 -20.56
C VAL A 492 -30.11 -26.11 -21.99
N LEU A 493 -28.85 -26.16 -22.42
CA LEU A 493 -28.46 -26.67 -23.74
C LEU A 493 -28.23 -28.18 -23.76
N LYS A 494 -27.76 -28.76 -22.64
CA LYS A 494 -27.47 -30.19 -22.54
C LYS A 494 -27.50 -30.66 -21.09
N VAL A 495 -28.01 -31.87 -20.85
CA VAL A 495 -27.95 -32.55 -19.54
C VAL A 495 -27.01 -33.76 -19.63
N GLU A 496 -26.02 -33.87 -18.72
CA GLU A 496 -25.15 -35.05 -18.60
C GLU A 496 -25.45 -35.77 -17.27
N PRO A 497 -26.56 -36.55 -17.19
CA PRO A 497 -27.07 -37.09 -15.93
C PRO A 497 -26.09 -38.08 -15.26
N SER A 498 -25.26 -38.77 -16.05
CA SER A 498 -24.21 -39.67 -15.59
C SER A 498 -23.02 -38.97 -14.92
N LYS A 499 -22.97 -37.63 -14.91
CA LYS A 499 -21.99 -36.82 -14.15
C LYS A 499 -22.63 -35.87 -13.13
N GLY A 500 -23.96 -35.74 -13.15
CA GLY A 500 -24.67 -34.71 -12.37
C GLY A 500 -24.39 -33.28 -12.84
N GLU A 501 -23.98 -33.09 -14.09
CA GLU A 501 -23.66 -31.79 -14.69
C GLU A 501 -24.68 -31.40 -15.77
N ILE A 502 -24.91 -30.10 -15.95
CA ILE A 502 -25.63 -29.53 -17.09
C ILE A 502 -24.81 -28.43 -17.77
N VAL A 503 -25.08 -28.22 -19.05
CA VAL A 503 -24.52 -27.12 -19.84
C VAL A 503 -25.63 -26.08 -20.06
N VAL A 504 -25.41 -24.86 -19.58
CA VAL A 504 -26.36 -23.74 -19.72
C VAL A 504 -25.78 -22.61 -20.57
N GLN A 505 -26.64 -21.86 -21.25
CA GLN A 505 -26.26 -20.64 -21.96
C GLN A 505 -26.85 -19.40 -21.27
N GLY A 506 -25.96 -18.52 -20.81
CA GLY A 506 -26.28 -17.21 -20.24
C GLY A 506 -25.86 -16.11 -21.21
N GLY A 507 -26.77 -15.66 -22.07
CA GLY A 507 -26.45 -14.73 -23.16
C GLY A 507 -25.43 -15.32 -24.13
N ASN A 508 -24.28 -14.66 -24.28
CA ASN A 508 -23.23 -15.08 -25.22
C ASN A 508 -22.26 -16.13 -24.64
N MET A 509 -22.41 -16.53 -23.37
CA MET A 509 -21.50 -17.46 -22.69
C MET A 509 -22.18 -18.80 -22.42
N LYS A 510 -21.43 -19.90 -22.62
CA LYS A 510 -21.82 -21.26 -22.23
C LYS A 510 -21.05 -21.68 -20.98
N LEU A 511 -21.74 -22.28 -20.02
CA LEU A 511 -21.21 -22.65 -18.71
C LEU A 511 -21.58 -24.10 -18.37
N LYS A 512 -20.71 -24.77 -17.62
CA LYS A 512 -21.02 -26.06 -16.98
C LYS A 512 -21.32 -25.81 -15.50
N LEU A 513 -22.39 -26.41 -15.00
CA LEU A 513 -22.83 -26.32 -13.60
C LEU A 513 -23.21 -27.71 -13.11
N LYS A 514 -23.13 -27.97 -11.80
CA LYS A 514 -23.69 -29.19 -11.22
C LYS A 514 -25.18 -28.99 -10.96
N LEU A 515 -25.97 -30.07 -10.98
CA LEU A 515 -27.41 -30.04 -10.70
C LEU A 515 -27.77 -29.42 -9.33
N VAL A 516 -26.82 -29.36 -8.40
CA VAL A 516 -26.97 -28.75 -7.06
C VAL A 516 -26.84 -27.22 -7.08
N ASP A 517 -26.29 -26.63 -8.15
CA ASP A 517 -25.98 -25.21 -8.27
C ASP A 517 -27.12 -24.38 -8.91
N ILE A 518 -28.35 -24.92 -8.93
CA ILE A 518 -29.49 -24.44 -9.73
C ILE A 518 -30.78 -24.44 -8.91
N ASN A 519 -31.69 -23.48 -9.17
CA ASN A 519 -33.09 -23.47 -8.71
C ASN A 519 -34.06 -23.20 -9.88
#